data_AF-A0A960S7E3-F1
#
_entry.id   AF-A0A960S7E3-F1
#
_cell.length_a   1.000
_cell.length_b   1.000
_cell.length_c   1.000
_cell.angle_alpha   90.00
_cell.angle_beta   90.00
_cell.angle_gamma   90.00
#
_symmetry.space_group_name_H-M   'P 1'
#
loop_
_entity.id
_entity.type
_entity.pdbx_description
1 polymer ?
#
loop_
_entity_poly.entity_id
_entity_poly.type
_entity_poly.pdbx_seq_one_letter_code
_entity_poly.pdbx_strand_id
1 'polypeptide(L)'
;MSHLIMGRNCIAEVLKVDPERILEVYTCQKPGGDELYHKLVQAKIKITERQKHQLAQMVNSESHQSYVAKVKDREWVSVKDFL
;
A
#
# COMPACT_ATOMS: atom_id res chain seq x y z
N MET A 1 -8.04 -9.38 -9.50
CA MET A 1 -6.94 -10.04 -8.79
C MET A 1 -6.34 -8.99 -7.84
N SER A 2 -5.24 -9.26 -7.15
CA SER A 2 -4.60 -8.25 -6.28
C SER A 2 -3.11 -8.24 -6.51
N HIS A 3 -2.50 -7.06 -6.57
CA HIS A 3 -1.06 -6.90 -6.71
C HIS A 3 -0.48 -6.12 -5.53
N LEU A 4 0.84 -6.13 -5.41
CA LEU A 4 1.57 -5.41 -4.39
C LEU A 4 2.12 -4.11 -4.98
N ILE A 5 1.99 -3.03 -4.21
CA ILE A 5 2.73 -1.78 -4.41
C ILE A 5 3.64 -1.56 -3.20
N MET A 6 4.69 -0.75 -3.36
CA MET A 6 5.66 -0.50 -2.30
C MET A 6 6.08 0.96 -2.24
N GLY A 7 6.70 1.32 -1.12
CA GLY A 7 7.23 2.66 -0.91
C GLY A 7 6.21 3.57 -0.25
N ARG A 8 6.70 4.36 0.71
CA ARG A 8 5.88 5.26 1.53
C ARG A 8 5.10 6.24 0.66
N ASN A 9 5.76 6.86 -0.32
CA ASN A 9 5.15 7.90 -1.15
C ASN A 9 4.07 7.35 -2.09
N CYS A 10 4.32 6.19 -2.71
CA CYS A 10 3.34 5.55 -3.59
C CYS A 10 2.07 5.21 -2.80
N ILE A 11 2.23 4.59 -1.63
CA ILE A 11 1.10 4.22 -0.78
C ILE A 11 0.36 5.46 -0.26
N ALA A 12 1.08 6.52 0.11
CA ALA A 12 0.47 7.78 0.55
C ALA A 12 -0.37 8.44 -0.56
N GLU A 13 0.07 8.40 -1.81
CA GLU A 13 -0.69 8.96 -2.93
C GLU A 13 -1.93 8.12 -3.24
N VAL A 14 -1.82 6.79 -3.23
CA VAL A 14 -2.98 5.91 -3.41
C VAL A 14 -4.00 6.12 -2.28
N LEU A 15 -3.54 6.23 -1.03
CA LEU A 15 -4.39 6.51 0.11
C LEU A 15 -5.17 7.83 -0.03
N LYS A 16 -4.54 8.84 -0.63
CA LYS A 16 -5.15 10.16 -0.85
C LYS A 16 -6.19 10.14 -1.98
N VAL A 17 -5.93 9.42 -3.06
CA VAL A 17 -6.75 9.46 -4.29
C VAL A 17 -7.85 8.39 -4.28
N ASP A 18 -7.52 7.17 -3.86
CA ASP A 18 -8.42 6.01 -3.92
C ASP A 18 -8.11 5.03 -2.75
N PRO A 19 -8.48 5.40 -1.51
CA PRO A 19 -8.17 4.60 -0.32
C PRO A 19 -8.81 3.22 -0.34
N GLU A 20 -9.99 3.07 -0.95
CA GLU A 20 -10.72 1.79 -1.03
C GLU A 20 -10.01 0.73 -1.87
N ARG A 21 -9.04 1.15 -2.68
CA ARG A 21 -8.17 0.27 -3.43
C ARG A 21 -7.17 -0.46 -2.54
N ILE A 22 -6.80 0.11 -1.39
CA ILE A 22 -5.86 -0.50 -0.45
C ILE A 22 -6.61 -1.53 0.41
N LEU A 23 -6.22 -2.81 0.27
CA LEU A 23 -6.81 -3.91 1.02
C LEU A 23 -6.12 -4.12 2.37
N GLU A 24 -4.80 -4.06 2.38
CA GLU A 24 -3.96 -4.30 3.56
C GLU A 24 -2.59 -3.66 3.34
N VAL A 25 -2.01 -3.10 4.40
CA VAL A 25 -0.65 -2.57 4.41
C VAL A 25 0.23 -3.40 5.33
N TYR A 26 1.38 -3.82 4.82
CA TYR A 26 2.45 -4.46 5.57
C TYR A 26 3.53 -3.44 5.88
N THR A 27 3.93 -3.37 7.15
CA THR A 27 4.98 -2.44 7.57
C THR A 27 5.91 -3.08 8.59
N CYS A 28 7.16 -2.61 8.63
CA CYS A 28 8.10 -2.92 9.70
C CYS A 28 8.26 -1.75 10.68
N GLN A 29 7.45 -0.69 10.53
CA GLN A 29 7.37 0.41 11.48
C GLN A 29 6.58 -0.01 12.72
N LYS A 30 6.97 0.55 13.88
CA LYS A 30 6.21 0.37 15.11
C LYS A 30 4.87 1.13 15.03
N PRO A 31 3.86 0.74 15.81
CA PRO A 31 2.63 1.51 15.92
C PRO A 31 2.89 2.97 16.25
N GLY A 32 2.32 3.87 15.44
CA GLY A 32 2.54 5.33 15.57
C GLY A 32 3.94 5.80 15.16
N GLY A 33 4.71 4.99 14.43
CA GLY A 33 6.08 5.29 14.05
C GLY A 33 6.22 6.44 13.05
N ASP A 34 5.18 6.74 12.26
CA ASP A 34 5.17 7.89 11.36
C ASP A 34 3.77 8.39 10.95
N GLU A 35 3.75 9.49 10.20
CA GLU A 35 2.54 10.14 9.69
C GLU A 35 1.70 9.22 8.78
N LEU A 36 2.33 8.38 7.94
CA LEU A 36 1.60 7.48 7.06
C LEU A 36 0.86 6.42 7.87
N TYR A 37 1.49 5.87 8.92
CA TYR A 37 0.84 4.93 9.82
C TYR A 37 -0.45 5.51 10.41
N HIS A 38 -0.39 6.76 10.92
CA HIS A 38 -1.56 7.41 11.47
C HIS A 38 -2.67 7.61 10.43
N LYS A 39 -2.33 8.02 9.21
CA LYS A 39 -3.31 8.17 8.11
C LYS A 39 -3.97 6.84 7.75
N LEU A 40 -3.20 5.74 7.71
CA LEU A 40 -3.72 4.39 7.44
C LEU A 40 -4.69 3.93 8.54
N VAL A 41 -4.36 4.18 9.81
CA VAL A 41 -5.25 3.90 10.95
C VAL A 41 -6.53 4.72 10.88
N GLN A 42 -6.42 6.03 10.59
CA GLN A 42 -7.57 6.93 10.44
C GLN A 42 -8.49 6.48 9.28
N ALA A 43 -7.91 6.01 8.18
CA ALA A 43 -8.62 5.44 7.05
C ALA A 43 -9.19 4.03 7.32
N LYS A 44 -8.99 3.47 8.53
CA LYS A 44 -9.43 2.12 8.94
C LYS A 44 -8.89 1.01 8.02
N ILE A 45 -7.71 1.22 7.44
CA ILE A 45 -7.04 0.21 6.62
C ILE A 45 -6.38 -0.81 7.54
N LYS A 46 -6.46 -2.09 7.16
CA LYS A 46 -5.79 -3.16 7.89
C LYS A 46 -4.27 -3.01 7.78
N ILE A 47 -3.59 -2.90 8.92
CA ILE A 47 -2.13 -2.85 9.01
C ILE A 47 -1.62 -4.15 9.64
N THR A 48 -0.66 -4.80 8.99
CA THR A 48 -0.01 -6.03 9.49
C THR A 48 1.49 -5.79 9.61
N GLU A 49 2.01 -5.96 10.82
CA GLU A 49 3.44 -5.81 11.07
C GLU A 49 4.24 -7.02 10.55
N ARG A 50 5.36 -6.73 9.89
CA ARG A 50 6.29 -7.71 9.32
C ARG A 50 7.72 -7.26 9.55
N GLN A 51 8.65 -8.21 9.55
CA GLN A 51 10.07 -7.87 9.62
C GLN A 51 10.56 -7.30 8.29
N LYS A 52 11.61 -6.46 8.32
CA LYS A 52 12.15 -5.81 7.11
C LYS A 52 12.46 -6.80 5.98
N HIS A 53 13.12 -7.92 6.29
CA HIS A 53 13.46 -8.93 5.30
C HIS A 53 12.22 -9.59 4.66
N GLN A 54 11.11 -9.70 5.39
CA GLN A 54 9.86 -10.24 4.86
C GLN A 54 9.25 -9.27 3.85
N LEU A 55 9.30 -7.96 4.11
CA LEU A 55 8.86 -6.96 3.14
C LEU A 55 9.67 -7.03 1.85
N ALA A 56 11.00 -7.13 1.96
CA ALA A 56 11.87 -7.25 0.79
C ALA A 56 11.56 -8.50 -0.05
N GLN A 57 11.30 -9.64 0.59
CA GLN A 57 10.87 -10.87 -0.08
C GLN A 57 9.53 -10.73 -0.81
N MET A 58 8.58 -9.97 -0.25
CA MET A 58 7.26 -9.78 -0.86
C MET A 58 7.32 -9.04 -2.20
N VAL A 59 8.27 -8.10 -2.36
CA VAL A 59 8.36 -7.23 -3.55
C VAL A 59 9.67 -7.40 -4.32
N ASN A 60 10.48 -8.39 -3.94
CA ASN A 60 11.81 -8.66 -4.49
C ASN A 60 12.69 -7.39 -4.59
N SER A 61 12.62 -6.54 -3.56
CA SER A 61 13.31 -5.24 -3.55
C SER A 61 13.51 -4.73 -2.13
N GLU A 62 14.69 -4.18 -1.84
CA GLU A 62 14.99 -3.49 -0.57
C GLU A 62 14.48 -2.03 -0.54
N SER A 63 13.96 -1.52 -1.67
CA SER A 63 13.52 -0.12 -1.81
C SER A 63 12.10 0.14 -1.30
N HIS A 64 11.52 -0.79 -0.56
CA HIS A 64 10.15 -0.70 -0.06
C HIS A 64 9.93 0.42 0.98
N GLN A 65 10.99 1.07 1.49
CA GLN A 65 10.89 2.19 2.46
C GLN A 65 9.98 1.85 3.66
N SER A 66 10.13 0.64 4.21
CA SER A 66 9.34 0.11 5.32
C SER A 66 7.83 -0.11 5.07
N TYR A 67 7.34 0.04 3.83
CA TYR A 67 5.92 -0.12 3.51
C TYR A 67 5.67 -0.91 2.21
N VAL A 68 4.76 -1.87 2.29
CA VAL A 68 4.22 -2.61 1.14
C VAL A 68 2.70 -2.65 1.30
N ALA A 69 1.93 -2.43 0.24
CA ALA A 69 0.48 -2.51 0.29
C ALA A 69 -0.05 -3.52 -0.72
N LYS A 70 -1.04 -4.29 -0.30
CA LYS A 70 -1.86 -5.11 -1.19
C LYS A 70 -3.02 -4.26 -1.69
N VAL A 71 -3.14 -4.15 -3.00
CA VAL A 71 -4.16 -3.32 -3.64
C VAL A 71 -5.05 -4.12 -4.58
N LYS A 72 -6.30 -3.66 -4.74
CA LYS A 72 -7.18 -4.13 -5.82
C LYS A 72 -6.57 -3.73 -7.16
N ASP A 73 -6.81 -4.57 -8.17
CA ASP A 73 -6.54 -4.16 -9.55
C ASP A 73 -7.36 -2.94 -9.92
N ARG A 74 -6.79 -2.10 -10.79
CA ARG A 74 -7.57 -1.02 -11.39
C ARG A 74 -8.55 -1.61 -12.40
N GLU A 75 -9.74 -1.02 -12.47
CA GLU A 75 -10.58 -1.20 -13.64
C GLU A 75 -9.91 -0.52 -14.82
N TRP A 76 -9.65 -1.29 -15.87
CA TRP A 76 -9.08 -0.77 -17.09
C TRP A 76 -10.21 -0.26 -17.96
N VAL A 77 -10.37 1.05 -18.00
CA VAL A 77 -11.27 1.69 -18.95
C VAL A 77 -10.64 1.57 -20.34
N SER A 78 -11.39 1.01 -21.27
CA SER A 78 -10.95 0.88 -22.66
C SER A 78 -11.22 2.17 -23.42
N VAL A 79 -10.49 2.42 -24.51
CA VAL A 79 -10.72 3.60 -25.37
C VAL A 79 -12.17 3.64 -25.89
N LYS A 80 -12.81 2.48 -26.03
CA LYS A 80 -14.21 2.37 -26.47
C LYS A 80 -15.21 2.91 -25.44
N ASP A 81 -14.84 3.00 -24.17
CA ASP A 81 -15.72 3.52 -23.12
C ASP A 81 -15.73 5.07 -23.09
N PHE A 82 -14.90 5.71 -23.92
CA PHE A 82 -14.79 7.16 -24.06
C PHE A 82 -15.31 7.72 -25.40
N LEU A 83 -15.78 6.86 -26.31
CA LEU A 83 -16.35 7.21 -27.62
C LEU A 83 -17.87 6.98 -27.61
#